data_AF-A0A7C5WI79-F1
#
_entry.id   AF-A0A7C5WI79-F1
#
_cell.length_a   1.000
_cell.length_b   1.000
_cell.length_c   1.000
_cell.angle_alpha   90.00
_cell.angle_beta   90.00
_cell.angle_gamma   90.00
#
_symmetry.space_group_name_H-M   'P 1'
#
loop_
_entity.id
_entity.type
_entity.pdbx_description
1 polymer ?
#
loop_
_entity_poly.entity_id
_entity_poly.type
_entity_poly.pdbx_seq_one_letter_code
_entity_poly.pdbx_strand_id
1 'polypeptide(L)'
;AVIRGFVRAGGLSANCHIYDMTTGSGARYIPPWFRDKVRAYYPDVQFNASGSAQAGNDAWDPYTYVTWDPAYVDPPPDTEINSLVLDADYIVDIPIVKRHSQANATLGYKNHLGSIRNANALHPWLYNDTPEASVLADIMGSPVVPSDPSVKSIGQKTALVVGDMLFGQPCSNFGHEPRPWQIYGNEWPCSLIVGDDTVATDSVMIDILQSEPAYDGGCGALRSWSRRYLVHAEAKGQGVHESVVLPTGQRFDPALMTYERIDYRHIEMWPSGADLRCSRLETGDVLLEWEHYFPGNCEIHRATLPDFSDAEVVGASPTGQYIDAKPGDQAFYRVIYADTGP
;
A
#
# COMPACT_ATOMS: atom_id res chain seq x y z
N ALA A 1 8.34 1.58 11.16
CA ALA A 1 8.81 0.19 11.22
C ALA A 1 9.53 -0.29 9.97
N VAL A 2 9.08 0.00 8.74
CA VAL A 2 9.72 -0.47 7.47
C VAL A 2 11.24 -0.22 7.41
N ILE A 3 11.70 1.04 7.53
CA ILE A 3 13.15 1.38 7.51
C ILE A 3 13.91 0.64 8.61
N ARG A 4 13.31 0.55 9.81
CA ARG A 4 13.90 -0.14 10.96
C ARG A 4 14.10 -1.63 10.67
N GLY A 5 13.09 -2.28 10.08
CA GLY A 5 13.14 -3.68 9.67
C GLY A 5 14.26 -3.92 8.66
N PHE A 6 14.32 -3.09 7.62
CA PHE A 6 15.40 -3.16 6.61
C PHE A 6 16.79 -3.00 7.23
N VAL A 7 17.00 -2.02 8.11
CA VAL A 7 18.29 -1.81 8.78
C VAL A 7 18.66 -2.99 9.69
N ARG A 8 17.70 -3.55 10.43
CA ARG A 8 17.92 -4.73 11.26
C ARG A 8 18.26 -5.98 10.45
N ALA A 9 17.75 -6.09 9.22
CA ALA A 9 18.12 -7.14 8.27
C ALA A 9 19.52 -6.95 7.65
N GLY A 10 20.27 -5.92 8.06
CA GLY A 10 21.61 -5.62 7.56
C GLY A 10 21.66 -4.57 6.45
N GLY A 11 20.51 -3.99 6.08
CA GLY A 11 20.43 -2.89 5.12
C GLY A 11 21.02 -1.59 5.66
N LEU A 12 21.51 -0.74 4.76
CA LEU A 12 21.99 0.61 5.11
C LEU A 12 20.87 1.62 4.91
N SER A 13 20.53 2.42 5.91
CA SER A 13 19.47 3.45 5.78
C SER A 13 19.75 4.48 4.69
N ALA A 14 21.02 4.66 4.31
CA ALA A 14 21.44 5.48 3.18
C ALA A 14 20.89 5.01 1.82
N ASN A 15 20.51 3.72 1.73
CA ASN A 15 19.90 3.10 0.55
C ASN A 15 18.37 3.16 0.58
N CYS A 16 17.77 3.77 1.61
CA CYS A 16 16.32 3.95 1.68
C CYS A 16 15.92 5.27 1.04
N HIS A 17 15.02 5.19 0.06
CA HIS A 17 14.38 6.34 -0.57
C HIS A 17 12.90 6.38 -0.23
N ILE A 18 12.43 7.48 0.36
CA ILE A 18 11.00 7.78 0.46
C ILE A 18 10.67 8.75 -0.67
N TYR A 19 9.75 8.35 -1.55
CA TYR A 19 9.45 9.15 -2.74
C TYR A 19 7.96 9.43 -2.98
N ASP A 20 7.68 10.59 -3.57
CA ASP A 20 6.39 10.96 -4.19
C ASP A 20 6.70 11.79 -5.44
N MET A 21 6.83 11.10 -6.58
CA MET A 21 7.20 11.73 -7.85
C MET A 21 5.99 12.07 -8.73
N THR A 22 4.78 12.10 -8.16
CA THR A 22 3.56 12.38 -8.92
C THR A 22 3.61 13.76 -9.56
N THR A 23 3.68 13.82 -10.89
CA THR A 23 3.65 15.06 -11.67
C THR A 23 2.21 15.38 -12.11
N GLY A 24 1.84 16.67 -12.18
CA GLY A 24 0.58 17.03 -12.84
C GLY A 24 -0.04 18.38 -12.47
N SER A 25 0.09 18.87 -11.24
CA SER A 25 -0.58 20.12 -10.84
C SER A 25 0.22 21.01 -9.89
N GLY A 26 1.45 20.63 -9.55
CA GLY A 26 2.36 21.41 -8.73
C GLY A 26 3.53 20.56 -8.24
N ALA A 27 4.52 21.21 -7.61
CA ALA A 27 5.56 20.50 -6.90
C ALA A 27 4.93 19.64 -5.79
N ARG A 28 5.31 18.36 -5.73
CA ARG A 28 5.07 17.51 -4.57
C ARG A 28 6.07 17.84 -3.49
N TYR A 29 5.62 17.67 -2.26
CA TYR A 29 6.41 18.03 -1.10
C TYR A 29 6.18 17.01 0.00
N ILE A 30 7.27 16.35 0.39
CA ILE A 30 7.29 15.55 1.61
C ILE A 30 7.57 16.53 2.77
N PRO A 31 6.61 16.75 3.68
CA PRO A 31 6.69 17.85 4.63
C PRO A 31 7.75 17.63 5.72
N PRO A 32 8.32 18.70 6.31
CA PRO A 32 9.41 18.60 7.29
C PRO A 32 8.96 17.85 8.54
N TRP A 33 7.72 18.06 8.97
CA TRP A 33 7.20 17.35 10.15
C TRP A 33 7.23 15.82 10.00
N PHE A 34 7.18 15.29 8.77
CA PHE A 34 7.36 13.86 8.49
C PHE A 34 8.84 13.53 8.30
N ARG A 35 9.53 14.28 7.43
CA ARG A 35 10.94 14.10 7.11
C ARG A 35 11.85 14.16 8.33
N ASP A 36 11.68 15.18 9.17
CA ASP A 36 12.52 15.44 10.33
C ASP A 36 12.31 14.36 11.40
N LYS A 37 11.08 13.83 11.53
CA LYS A 37 10.81 12.67 12.40
C LYS A 37 11.55 11.42 11.93
N VAL A 38 11.57 11.16 10.62
CA VAL A 38 12.33 10.01 10.07
C VAL A 38 13.84 10.24 10.24
N ARG A 39 14.35 11.42 9.89
CA ARG A 39 15.77 11.76 9.98
C ARG A 39 16.32 11.81 11.40
N ALA A 40 15.47 12.06 12.40
CA ALA A 40 15.86 11.97 13.80
C ALA A 40 16.34 10.56 14.20
N TYR A 41 15.85 9.51 13.51
CA TYR A 41 16.26 8.12 13.74
C TYR A 41 17.18 7.58 12.65
N TYR A 42 16.99 8.02 11.40
CA TYR A 42 17.73 7.55 10.24
C TYR A 42 18.19 8.75 9.40
N PRO A 43 19.28 9.42 9.79
CA PRO A 43 19.70 10.70 9.19
C PRO A 43 20.05 10.59 7.71
N ASP A 44 20.45 9.40 7.26
CA ASP A 44 20.90 9.15 5.88
C ASP A 44 19.75 8.78 4.91
N VAL A 45 18.51 8.66 5.39
CA VAL A 45 17.36 8.36 4.52
C VAL A 45 17.13 9.48 3.53
N GLN A 46 16.95 9.09 2.27
CA GLN A 46 16.75 9.99 1.15
C GLN A 46 15.26 10.28 0.95
N PHE A 47 14.97 11.50 0.48
CA PHE A 47 13.61 11.96 0.21
C PHE A 47 13.56 12.56 -1.18
N ASN A 48 12.63 12.07 -2.00
CA ASN A 48 12.56 12.38 -3.41
C ASN A 48 11.11 12.79 -3.76
N ALA A 49 10.86 14.07 -4.03
CA ALA A 49 9.50 14.55 -4.32
C ALA A 49 9.50 15.51 -5.51
N SER A 50 8.58 15.30 -6.46
CA SER A 50 8.61 16.01 -7.75
C SER A 50 8.61 17.54 -7.57
N GLY A 51 9.53 18.24 -8.22
CA GLY A 51 9.54 19.72 -8.20
C GLY A 51 9.93 20.37 -6.86
N SER A 52 10.40 19.61 -5.88
CA SER A 52 11.05 20.19 -4.69
C SER A 52 12.52 20.50 -5.00
N ALA A 53 13.05 21.63 -4.50
CA ALA A 53 14.48 21.99 -4.65
C ALA A 53 15.45 20.97 -3.97
N GLN A 54 14.90 19.96 -3.30
CA GLN A 54 15.57 18.89 -2.58
C GLN A 54 15.22 17.51 -3.16
N ALA A 55 14.51 17.46 -4.29
CA ALA A 55 14.30 16.24 -5.05
C ALA A 55 15.66 15.79 -5.55
N GLY A 56 16.27 14.80 -4.89
CA GLY A 56 17.36 14.07 -5.51
C GLY A 56 16.83 13.55 -6.84
N ASN A 57 17.45 13.97 -7.94
CA ASN A 57 17.15 13.60 -9.32
C ASN A 57 15.66 13.28 -9.61
N ASP A 58 14.92 14.27 -10.12
CA ASP A 58 13.73 14.05 -10.98
C ASP A 58 14.13 13.37 -12.31
N ALA A 59 15.10 12.45 -12.28
CA ALA A 59 15.62 11.78 -13.45
C ALA A 59 14.61 10.71 -13.86
N TRP A 60 13.77 11.08 -14.81
CA TRP A 60 13.05 10.14 -15.66
C TRP A 60 14.08 9.48 -16.57
N ASP A 61 14.02 8.17 -16.75
CA ASP A 61 14.87 7.51 -17.74
C ASP A 61 14.33 7.84 -19.13
N PRO A 62 15.06 8.58 -19.98
CA PRO A 62 14.58 8.94 -21.31
C PRO A 62 14.48 7.75 -22.28
N TYR A 63 14.90 6.56 -21.86
CA TYR A 63 14.91 5.36 -22.69
C TYR A 63 13.91 4.28 -22.25
N THR A 64 13.33 4.40 -21.05
CA THR A 64 12.43 3.38 -20.50
C THR A 64 11.02 3.93 -20.32
N TYR A 65 10.10 3.35 -21.08
CA TYR A 65 8.69 3.74 -21.15
C TYR A 65 7.79 2.64 -20.60
N VAL A 66 6.58 3.03 -20.18
CA VAL A 66 5.52 2.06 -19.89
C VAL A 66 5.19 1.29 -21.16
N THR A 67 5.07 -0.02 -21.03
CA THR A 67 4.64 -0.90 -22.12
C THR A 67 3.13 -1.08 -22.04
N TRP A 68 2.41 -0.48 -22.99
CA TRP A 68 0.96 -0.58 -23.06
C TRP A 68 0.51 -1.89 -23.69
N ASP A 69 -0.63 -2.42 -23.22
CA ASP A 69 -1.26 -3.59 -23.80
C ASP A 69 -1.64 -3.33 -25.27
N PRO A 70 -1.31 -4.24 -26.22
CA PRO A 70 -1.71 -4.07 -27.61
C PRO A 70 -3.23 -4.12 -27.84
N ALA A 71 -4.03 -4.51 -26.85
CA ALA A 71 -5.49 -4.54 -26.93
C ALA A 71 -6.15 -3.14 -26.91
N TYR A 72 -5.41 -2.06 -26.60
CA TYR A 72 -5.96 -0.71 -26.70
C TYR A 72 -6.34 -0.34 -28.13
N VAL A 73 -7.60 0.07 -28.33
CA VAL A 73 -8.06 0.67 -29.58
C VAL A 73 -7.44 2.05 -29.80
N ASP A 74 -7.37 2.85 -28.73
CA ASP A 74 -6.67 4.12 -28.67
C ASP A 74 -5.64 4.04 -27.54
N PRO A 75 -4.35 3.81 -27.86
CA PRO A 75 -3.33 3.56 -26.85
C PRO A 75 -3.05 4.82 -26.03
N PRO A 76 -2.74 4.69 -24.73
CA PRO A 76 -2.27 5.81 -23.94
C PRO A 76 -0.99 6.41 -24.53
N PRO A 77 -0.72 7.71 -24.32
CA PRO A 77 0.51 8.32 -24.77
C PRO A 77 1.71 7.69 -24.05
N ASP A 78 2.85 7.64 -24.75
CA ASP A 78 4.12 7.23 -24.16
C ASP A 78 4.44 8.08 -22.92
N THR A 79 4.88 7.40 -21.85
CA THR A 79 5.32 8.04 -20.62
C THR A 79 6.51 7.27 -20.05
N GLU A 80 7.52 8.02 -19.63
CA GLU A 80 8.74 7.49 -19.04
C GLU A 80 8.50 6.98 -17.62
N ILE A 81 9.29 5.99 -17.22
CA ILE A 81 9.35 5.47 -15.84
C ILE A 81 10.46 6.21 -15.07
N ASN A 82 10.21 6.46 -13.78
CA ASN A 82 11.18 7.12 -12.91
C ASN A 82 12.42 6.23 -12.67
N SER A 83 13.63 6.79 -12.77
CA SER A 83 14.87 6.03 -12.55
C SER A 83 14.96 5.40 -11.15
N LEU A 84 14.45 6.04 -10.08
CA LEU A 84 14.48 5.46 -8.74
C LEU A 84 13.72 4.12 -8.68
N VAL A 85 12.65 4.00 -9.45
CA VAL A 85 11.83 2.78 -9.52
C VAL A 85 12.56 1.72 -10.35
N LEU A 86 13.25 2.12 -11.41
CA LEU A 86 14.06 1.23 -12.25
C LEU A 86 15.33 0.74 -11.54
N ASP A 87 15.92 1.55 -10.66
CA ASP A 87 17.15 1.24 -9.92
C ASP A 87 16.88 0.49 -8.61
N ALA A 88 15.66 0.55 -8.08
CA ALA A 88 15.31 -0.10 -6.81
C ALA A 88 15.40 -1.63 -6.90
N ASP A 89 16.06 -2.25 -5.92
CA ASP A 89 16.03 -3.70 -5.72
C ASP A 89 14.67 -4.19 -5.20
N TYR A 90 14.06 -3.39 -4.30
CA TYR A 90 12.78 -3.66 -3.66
C TYR A 90 11.98 -2.37 -3.51
N ILE A 91 10.66 -2.48 -3.68
CA ILE A 91 9.70 -1.41 -3.49
C ILE A 91 8.78 -1.80 -2.33
N VAL A 92 8.54 -0.85 -1.43
CA VAL A 92 7.44 -0.92 -0.47
C VAL A 92 6.40 0.11 -0.89
N ASP A 93 5.25 -0.38 -1.31
CA ASP A 93 4.13 0.44 -1.76
C ASP A 93 3.24 0.79 -0.57
N ILE A 94 2.97 2.07 -0.33
CA ILE A 94 2.19 2.54 0.84
C ILE A 94 1.02 3.41 0.34
N PRO A 95 -0.03 2.80 -0.24
CA PRO A 95 -1.18 3.55 -0.70
C PRO A 95 -2.08 3.97 0.46
N ILE A 96 -2.64 5.18 0.38
CA ILE A 96 -3.77 5.56 1.24
C ILE A 96 -5.04 4.94 0.69
N VAL A 97 -5.75 4.15 1.50
CA VAL A 97 -7.02 3.52 1.10
C VAL A 97 -8.13 4.57 1.04
N LYS A 98 -8.55 4.92 -0.17
CA LYS A 98 -9.62 5.93 -0.34
C LYS A 98 -10.41 5.79 -1.62
N ARG A 99 -11.63 6.34 -1.61
CA ARG A 99 -12.37 6.64 -2.85
C ARG A 99 -11.75 7.82 -3.58
N HIS A 100 -11.91 7.83 -4.90
CA HIS A 100 -11.32 8.83 -5.78
C HIS A 100 -12.24 9.10 -6.97
N SER A 101 -12.37 10.33 -7.46
CA SER A 101 -13.30 10.59 -8.58
C SER A 101 -12.94 9.84 -9.88
N GLN A 102 -11.66 9.87 -10.27
CA GLN A 102 -11.19 9.37 -11.56
C GLN A 102 -11.04 7.86 -11.67
N ALA A 103 -10.05 7.25 -11.03
CA ALA A 103 -9.87 5.78 -11.01
C ALA A 103 -10.80 5.08 -10.01
N ASN A 104 -11.80 5.80 -9.47
CA ASN A 104 -12.75 5.39 -8.43
C ASN A 104 -12.18 5.07 -7.04
N ALA A 105 -10.99 4.48 -6.96
CA ALA A 105 -10.25 4.22 -5.74
C ALA A 105 -8.82 4.75 -5.84
N THR A 106 -8.14 4.84 -4.70
CA THR A 106 -6.68 4.95 -4.58
C THR A 106 -6.23 3.83 -3.68
N LEU A 107 -5.39 2.98 -4.26
CA LEU A 107 -4.90 1.70 -3.77
C LEU A 107 -3.48 1.51 -4.34
N GLY A 108 -2.88 0.34 -4.23
CA GLY A 108 -1.48 0.09 -4.56
C GLY A 108 -1.16 0.34 -6.03
N TYR A 109 -1.93 -0.27 -6.95
CA TYR A 109 -1.72 -0.10 -8.39
C TYR A 109 -1.77 1.38 -8.82
N LYS A 110 -2.65 2.17 -8.19
CA LYS A 110 -2.77 3.60 -8.47
C LYS A 110 -1.62 4.41 -7.89
N ASN A 111 -1.01 3.97 -6.80
CA ASN A 111 0.10 4.69 -6.18
C ASN A 111 1.28 4.84 -7.15
N HIS A 112 1.44 3.88 -8.06
CA HIS A 112 2.42 3.89 -9.14
C HIS A 112 2.13 4.85 -10.29
N LEU A 113 1.02 5.59 -10.28
CA LEU A 113 0.92 6.83 -11.08
C LEU A 113 2.02 7.84 -10.68
N GLY A 114 2.52 7.78 -9.44
CA GLY A 114 3.68 8.53 -9.00
C GLY A 114 5.01 8.05 -9.59
N SER A 115 5.05 6.89 -10.24
CA SER A 115 6.25 6.29 -10.83
C SER A 115 6.45 6.66 -12.31
N ILE A 116 5.52 7.40 -12.92
CA ILE A 116 5.53 7.76 -14.33
C ILE A 116 5.53 9.28 -14.56
N ARG A 117 6.12 9.72 -15.67
CA ARG A 117 6.37 11.15 -15.93
C ARG A 117 5.10 11.98 -16.11
N ASN A 118 4.01 11.42 -16.62
CA ASN A 118 2.80 12.18 -16.92
C ASN A 118 1.51 11.41 -16.59
N ALA A 119 1.24 11.23 -15.29
CA ALA A 119 0.01 10.58 -14.83
C ALA A 119 -1.28 11.30 -15.29
N ASN A 120 -1.25 12.64 -15.39
CA ASN A 120 -2.40 13.43 -15.82
C ASN A 120 -2.88 13.08 -17.23
N ALA A 121 -1.95 12.72 -18.13
CA ALA A 121 -2.31 12.33 -19.48
C ALA A 121 -3.14 11.03 -19.51
N LEU A 122 -3.06 10.19 -18.48
CA LEU A 122 -3.78 8.92 -18.42
C LEU A 122 -5.23 9.03 -17.93
N HIS A 123 -5.69 10.23 -17.55
CA HIS A 123 -7.05 10.42 -17.04
C HIS A 123 -8.16 9.81 -17.93
N PRO A 124 -8.15 9.97 -19.28
CA PRO A 124 -9.17 9.36 -20.14
C PRO A 124 -9.30 7.84 -19.98
N TRP A 125 -8.19 7.14 -19.74
CA TRP A 125 -8.15 5.69 -19.55
C TRP A 125 -8.52 5.27 -18.13
N LEU A 126 -8.28 6.12 -17.12
CA LEU A 126 -8.62 5.84 -15.72
C LEU A 126 -10.13 5.93 -15.42
N TYR A 127 -10.88 6.80 -16.11
CA TYR A 127 -12.34 6.96 -15.87
C TYR A 127 -13.17 5.75 -16.31
N ASN A 128 -12.63 4.95 -17.22
CA ASN A 128 -13.40 3.99 -18.00
C ASN A 128 -12.78 2.60 -18.11
N ASP A 129 -11.61 2.38 -17.49
CA ASP A 129 -10.78 1.16 -17.55
C ASP A 129 -11.32 0.16 -18.57
N THR A 130 -10.79 0.29 -19.79
CA THR A 130 -11.35 -0.31 -21.00
C THR A 130 -11.55 -1.80 -20.77
N PRO A 131 -12.68 -2.40 -21.18
CA PRO A 131 -12.92 -3.84 -20.99
C PRO A 131 -11.79 -4.73 -21.51
N GLU A 132 -10.95 -4.21 -22.40
CA GLU A 132 -9.89 -4.92 -23.09
C GLU A 132 -8.49 -4.75 -22.43
N ALA A 133 -8.25 -3.70 -21.63
CA ALA A 133 -6.92 -3.40 -21.08
C ALA A 133 -6.97 -2.42 -19.88
N SER A 134 -5.90 -2.37 -19.07
CA SER A 134 -5.80 -1.48 -17.92
C SER A 134 -4.46 -0.76 -17.77
N VAL A 135 -4.50 0.58 -17.71
CA VAL A 135 -3.28 1.40 -17.62
C VAL A 135 -2.58 1.20 -16.28
N LEU A 136 -3.35 0.88 -15.23
CA LEU A 136 -2.79 0.58 -13.92
C LEU A 136 -2.03 -0.74 -13.93
N ALA A 137 -2.61 -1.78 -14.55
CA ALA A 137 -1.94 -3.08 -14.70
C ALA A 137 -0.70 -2.99 -15.61
N ASP A 138 -0.74 -2.15 -16.65
CA ASP A 138 0.37 -1.96 -17.57
C ASP A 138 1.56 -1.25 -16.91
N ILE A 139 1.29 -0.22 -16.11
CA ILE A 139 2.32 0.45 -15.31
C ILE A 139 2.98 -0.56 -14.36
N MET A 140 2.18 -1.32 -13.60
CA MET A 140 2.72 -2.34 -12.69
C MET A 140 3.52 -3.44 -13.40
N GLY A 141 3.09 -3.82 -14.60
CA GLY A 141 3.78 -4.81 -15.45
C GLY A 141 5.04 -4.29 -16.14
N SER A 142 5.34 -3.00 -16.06
CA SER A 142 6.46 -2.37 -16.77
C SER A 142 7.71 -2.19 -15.89
N PRO A 143 8.92 -2.09 -16.47
CA PRO A 143 9.21 -2.30 -17.89
C PRO A 143 9.11 -3.78 -18.28
N VAL A 144 8.84 -4.04 -19.56
CA VAL A 144 8.88 -5.38 -20.14
C VAL A 144 10.08 -5.46 -21.08
N VAL A 145 11.10 -6.25 -20.71
CA VAL A 145 12.29 -6.47 -21.55
C VAL A 145 12.44 -7.97 -21.81
N PRO A 146 11.75 -8.55 -22.82
CA PRO A 146 11.71 -10.00 -23.02
C PRO A 146 13.08 -10.64 -23.28
N SER A 147 14.04 -9.85 -23.76
CA SER A 147 15.42 -10.30 -24.00
C SER A 147 16.28 -10.40 -22.73
N ASP A 148 15.84 -9.82 -21.61
CA ASP A 148 16.60 -9.77 -20.37
C ASP A 148 15.70 -10.06 -19.16
N PRO A 149 15.64 -11.31 -18.69
CA PRO A 149 14.83 -11.69 -17.54
C PRO A 149 15.35 -11.12 -16.20
N SER A 150 16.53 -10.48 -16.18
CA SER A 150 17.01 -9.80 -14.98
C SER A 150 16.32 -8.45 -14.76
N VAL A 151 15.70 -7.89 -15.80
CA VAL A 151 14.89 -6.67 -15.71
C VAL A 151 13.54 -7.02 -15.12
N LYS A 152 13.34 -6.62 -13.86
CA LYS A 152 12.08 -6.81 -13.13
C LYS A 152 11.13 -5.66 -13.38
N SER A 153 9.84 -5.97 -13.55
CA SER A 153 8.78 -4.97 -13.54
C SER A 153 8.61 -4.31 -12.18
N ILE A 154 7.85 -3.20 -12.12
CA ILE A 154 7.46 -2.54 -10.88
C ILE A 154 6.83 -3.54 -9.92
N GLY A 155 5.84 -4.32 -10.38
CA GLY A 155 5.18 -5.34 -9.57
C GLY A 155 6.13 -6.43 -9.07
N GLN A 156 7.11 -6.86 -9.87
CA GLN A 156 8.12 -7.83 -9.45
C GLN A 156 9.15 -7.26 -8.46
N LYS A 157 9.27 -5.94 -8.37
CA LYS A 157 10.07 -5.23 -7.37
C LYS A 157 9.28 -4.92 -6.10
N THR A 158 7.95 -4.80 -6.19
CA THR A 158 7.07 -4.56 -5.04
C THR A 158 7.09 -5.77 -4.12
N ALA A 159 7.82 -5.63 -3.01
CA ALA A 159 8.02 -6.68 -2.01
C ALA A 159 6.99 -6.63 -0.89
N LEU A 160 6.34 -5.47 -0.70
CA LEU A 160 5.34 -5.26 0.33
C LEU A 160 4.42 -4.10 -0.06
N VAL A 161 3.12 -4.30 0.14
CA VAL A 161 2.08 -3.27 0.12
C VAL A 161 1.64 -3.01 1.54
N VAL A 162 1.47 -1.75 1.91
CA VAL A 162 0.95 -1.29 3.21
C VAL A 162 -0.18 -0.31 2.95
N GLY A 163 -1.39 -0.84 2.77
CA GLY A 163 -2.63 -0.09 2.69
C GLY A 163 -2.90 0.68 3.98
N ASP A 164 -2.70 1.99 3.92
CA ASP A 164 -2.90 2.89 5.04
C ASP A 164 -4.39 3.25 5.18
N MET A 165 -5.03 2.69 6.22
CA MET A 165 -6.36 3.09 6.66
C MET A 165 -6.33 3.90 7.97
N LEU A 166 -5.15 4.28 8.48
CA LEU A 166 -5.03 5.27 9.56
C LEU A 166 -5.53 6.64 9.09
N PHE A 167 -5.21 6.96 7.84
CA PHE A 167 -5.66 8.17 7.14
C PHE A 167 -6.61 7.87 5.97
N GLY A 168 -7.25 6.70 5.98
CA GLY A 168 -8.17 6.27 4.93
C GLY A 168 -9.34 7.24 4.75
N GLN A 169 -9.80 7.43 3.50
CA GLN A 169 -10.85 8.38 3.18
C GLN A 169 -11.98 7.70 2.38
N PRO A 170 -13.16 7.48 2.97
CA PRO A 170 -14.22 6.67 2.37
C PRO A 170 -14.97 7.34 1.21
N CYS A 171 -14.55 8.53 0.75
CA CYS A 171 -15.44 9.39 -0.01
C CYS A 171 -14.91 10.00 -1.28
N SER A 172 -13.99 10.97 -1.20
CA SER A 172 -13.53 11.70 -2.38
C SER A 172 -12.10 12.15 -2.21
N ASN A 173 -11.45 12.41 -3.35
CA ASN A 173 -10.05 12.79 -3.46
C ASN A 173 -9.78 14.28 -3.26
N PHE A 174 -10.81 15.13 -3.11
CA PHE A 174 -10.66 16.58 -2.96
C PHE A 174 -11.35 17.13 -1.72
N GLY A 175 -10.65 18.01 -1.00
CA GLY A 175 -11.25 18.98 -0.08
C GLY A 175 -11.80 18.43 1.25
N HIS A 176 -11.56 17.15 1.57
CA HIS A 176 -12.04 16.56 2.81
C HIS A 176 -10.88 16.00 3.63
N GLU A 177 -10.82 16.43 4.89
CA GLU A 177 -10.00 15.79 5.92
C GLU A 177 -10.41 14.31 6.08
N PRO A 178 -9.49 13.42 6.50
CA PRO A 178 -9.83 12.06 6.90
C PRO A 178 -11.04 12.09 7.84
N ARG A 179 -11.92 11.07 7.76
CA ARG A 179 -13.15 11.01 8.56
C ARG A 179 -13.34 9.61 9.14
N PRO A 180 -14.15 9.48 10.21
CA PRO A 180 -14.63 8.20 10.67
C PRO A 180 -15.45 7.45 9.60
N TRP A 181 -15.44 6.13 9.68
CA TRP A 181 -16.11 5.21 8.75
C TRP A 181 -17.30 4.55 9.43
N GLN A 182 -18.44 4.45 8.75
CA GLN A 182 -19.64 3.83 9.30
C GLN A 182 -19.43 2.35 9.61
N ILE A 183 -18.73 1.63 8.73
CA ILE A 183 -18.46 0.20 8.95
C ILE A 183 -17.54 -0.02 10.17
N TYR A 184 -16.82 0.99 10.64
CA TYR A 184 -16.06 0.93 11.88
C TYR A 184 -16.84 1.49 13.08
N GLY A 185 -18.17 1.61 12.98
CA GLY A 185 -19.01 2.14 14.07
C GLY A 185 -19.00 3.66 14.17
N ASN A 186 -18.75 4.36 13.05
CA ASN A 186 -18.46 5.78 13.00
C ASN A 186 -17.17 6.16 13.76
N GLU A 187 -16.17 5.29 13.68
CA GLU A 187 -14.82 5.49 14.23
C GLU A 187 -13.76 5.49 13.13
N TRP A 188 -12.55 5.89 13.50
CA TRP A 188 -11.38 5.72 12.64
C TRP A 188 -11.09 4.23 12.43
N PRO A 189 -10.77 3.79 11.19
CA PRO A 189 -10.45 2.38 10.97
C PRO A 189 -9.28 1.91 11.84
N CYS A 190 -8.28 2.78 12.00
CA CYS A 190 -7.02 2.49 12.70
C CYS A 190 -6.39 1.18 12.21
N SER A 191 -6.50 0.91 10.91
CA SER A 191 -6.05 -0.33 10.29
C SER A 191 -4.87 -0.11 9.35
N LEU A 192 -4.04 -1.15 9.22
CA LEU A 192 -3.12 -1.34 8.12
C LEU A 192 -3.51 -2.63 7.39
N ILE A 193 -3.50 -2.60 6.08
CA ILE A 193 -3.65 -3.80 5.25
C ILE A 193 -2.27 -4.08 4.64
N VAL A 194 -1.72 -5.26 4.86
CA VAL A 194 -0.35 -5.63 4.47
C VAL A 194 -0.36 -6.91 3.64
N GLY A 195 0.51 -6.97 2.64
CA GLY A 195 0.63 -8.13 1.75
C GLY A 195 1.78 -7.97 0.78
N ASP A 196 2.29 -9.05 0.21
CA ASP A 196 3.33 -9.06 -0.82
C ASP A 196 2.77 -9.35 -2.23
N ASP A 197 1.54 -9.85 -2.36
CA ASP A 197 0.75 -9.75 -3.59
C ASP A 197 -0.08 -8.46 -3.64
N THR A 198 0.28 -7.55 -4.56
CA THR A 198 -0.43 -6.28 -4.74
C THR A 198 -1.86 -6.46 -5.26
N VAL A 199 -2.13 -7.43 -6.13
CA VAL A 199 -3.49 -7.71 -6.63
C VAL A 199 -4.38 -8.19 -5.48
N ALA A 200 -3.90 -9.15 -4.69
CA ALA A 200 -4.64 -9.68 -3.55
C ALA A 200 -4.88 -8.60 -2.48
N THR A 201 -3.85 -7.78 -2.20
CA THR A 201 -3.95 -6.67 -1.25
C THR A 201 -4.96 -5.61 -1.71
N ASP A 202 -4.88 -5.18 -2.97
CA ASP A 202 -5.82 -4.22 -3.55
C ASP A 202 -7.25 -4.77 -3.56
N SER A 203 -7.44 -6.06 -3.85
CA SER A 203 -8.70 -6.81 -3.74
C SER A 203 -9.35 -6.65 -2.36
N VAL A 204 -8.60 -6.91 -1.30
CA VAL A 204 -9.06 -6.77 0.08
C VAL A 204 -9.39 -5.31 0.42
N MET A 205 -8.51 -4.38 0.04
CA MET A 205 -8.73 -2.96 0.30
C MET A 205 -10.01 -2.45 -0.39
N ILE A 206 -10.28 -2.88 -1.63
CA ILE A 206 -11.46 -2.42 -2.36
C ILE A 206 -12.76 -3.06 -1.84
N ASP A 207 -12.74 -4.28 -1.31
CA ASP A 207 -13.90 -4.92 -0.67
C ASP A 207 -14.32 -4.17 0.59
N ILE A 208 -13.35 -3.82 1.45
CA ILE A 208 -13.58 -2.99 2.63
C ILE A 208 -14.10 -1.61 2.22
N LEU A 209 -13.46 -0.95 1.26
CA LEU A 209 -13.88 0.37 0.76
C LEU A 209 -15.29 0.36 0.12
N GLN A 210 -15.70 -0.77 -0.47
CA GLN A 210 -17.03 -0.95 -1.06
C GLN A 210 -18.13 -1.16 -0.01
N SER A 211 -17.78 -1.78 1.12
CA SER A 211 -18.72 -2.00 2.23
C SER A 211 -19.12 -0.70 2.94
N GLU A 212 -18.28 0.33 2.87
CA GLU A 212 -18.63 1.65 3.38
C GLU A 212 -19.77 2.27 2.55
N PRO A 213 -20.80 2.88 3.16
CA PRO A 213 -21.90 3.44 2.38
C PRO A 213 -21.46 4.65 1.56
N ALA A 214 -22.19 4.90 0.47
CA ALA A 214 -22.15 6.18 -0.20
C ALA A 214 -22.87 7.22 0.67
N TYR A 215 -22.30 8.42 0.79
CA TYR A 215 -22.97 9.55 1.45
C TYR A 215 -23.42 10.58 0.40
N ASP A 216 -24.57 11.19 0.66
CA ASP A 216 -24.98 12.39 -0.08
C ASP A 216 -23.95 13.51 0.15
N GLY A 217 -23.52 14.19 -0.92
CA GLY A 217 -22.51 15.27 -0.85
C GLY A 217 -21.16 14.99 -1.53
N GLY A 218 -21.10 14.00 -2.44
CA GLY A 218 -19.91 13.77 -3.30
C GLY A 218 -19.13 12.48 -2.99
N CYS A 219 -19.57 11.71 -2.00
CA CYS A 219 -19.08 10.38 -1.70
C CYS A 219 -19.77 9.32 -2.58
N GLY A 220 -19.50 9.33 -3.88
CA GLY A 220 -20.09 8.34 -4.78
C GLY A 220 -19.78 6.90 -4.35
N ALA A 221 -20.72 5.97 -4.61
CA ALA A 221 -20.45 4.55 -4.46
C ALA A 221 -19.28 4.12 -5.35
N LEU A 222 -18.59 3.04 -4.96
CA LEU A 222 -17.62 2.44 -5.86
C LEU A 222 -18.33 1.96 -7.13
N ARG A 223 -17.78 2.29 -8.29
CA ARG A 223 -18.35 1.91 -9.60
C ARG A 223 -17.95 0.48 -9.93
N SER A 224 -18.76 -0.21 -10.73
CA SER A 224 -18.49 -1.60 -11.10
C SER A 224 -17.15 -1.82 -11.80
N TRP A 225 -16.67 -0.82 -12.55
CA TRP A 225 -15.40 -0.91 -13.26
C TRP A 225 -14.15 -0.71 -12.37
N SER A 226 -14.31 -0.30 -11.11
CA SER A 226 -13.19 0.01 -10.20
C SER A 226 -12.30 -1.19 -9.88
N ARG A 227 -12.76 -2.40 -10.23
CA ARG A 227 -12.06 -3.67 -10.03
C ARG A 227 -11.45 -4.23 -11.32
N ARG A 228 -11.74 -3.62 -12.47
CA ARG A 228 -11.32 -4.18 -13.76
C ARG A 228 -9.81 -4.32 -13.86
N TYR A 229 -9.06 -3.34 -13.37
CA TYR A 229 -7.60 -3.44 -13.35
C TYR A 229 -7.09 -4.67 -12.60
N LEU A 230 -7.79 -5.16 -11.56
CA LEU A 230 -7.42 -6.39 -10.85
C LEU A 230 -7.64 -7.63 -11.71
N VAL A 231 -8.76 -7.67 -12.45
CA VAL A 231 -9.02 -8.74 -13.43
C VAL A 231 -7.95 -8.75 -14.53
N HIS A 232 -7.57 -7.57 -15.03
CA HIS A 232 -6.49 -7.45 -16.02
C HIS A 232 -5.13 -7.82 -15.44
N ALA A 233 -4.82 -7.41 -14.21
CA ALA A 233 -3.57 -7.74 -13.53
C ALA A 233 -3.43 -9.25 -13.31
N GLU A 234 -4.49 -9.92 -12.85
CA GLU A 234 -4.54 -11.38 -12.73
C GLU A 234 -4.35 -12.07 -14.08
N ALA A 235 -5.04 -11.61 -15.14
CA ALA A 235 -4.89 -12.17 -16.49
C ALA A 235 -3.44 -12.04 -17.04
N LYS A 236 -2.68 -11.06 -16.53
CA LYS A 236 -1.25 -10.85 -16.82
C LYS A 236 -0.31 -11.62 -15.88
N GLY A 237 -0.85 -12.39 -14.93
CA GLY A 237 -0.07 -13.13 -13.95
C GLY A 237 0.62 -12.25 -12.91
N GLN A 238 0.07 -11.06 -12.63
CA GLN A 238 0.65 -10.11 -11.67
C GLN A 238 0.23 -10.38 -10.22
N GLY A 239 -0.68 -11.33 -9.99
CA GLY A 239 -1.19 -11.72 -8.68
C GLY A 239 -2.55 -12.39 -8.76
N VAL A 240 -3.17 -12.59 -7.61
CA VAL A 240 -4.49 -13.24 -7.46
C VAL A 240 -5.56 -12.20 -7.23
N HIS A 241 -6.57 -12.19 -8.09
CA HIS A 241 -7.78 -11.42 -7.86
C HIS A 241 -8.89 -12.31 -7.31
N GLU A 242 -9.45 -11.90 -6.19
CA GLU A 242 -10.71 -12.41 -5.67
C GLU A 242 -11.48 -11.27 -5.02
N SER A 243 -12.80 -11.41 -4.88
CA SER A 243 -13.64 -10.42 -4.22
C SER A 243 -14.71 -11.09 -3.38
N VAL A 244 -14.95 -10.54 -2.21
CA VAL A 244 -16.11 -10.86 -1.37
C VAL A 244 -17.07 -9.68 -1.32
N VAL A 245 -18.37 -9.96 -1.19
CA VAL A 245 -19.37 -8.91 -1.04
C VAL A 245 -19.69 -8.76 0.44
N LEU A 246 -19.13 -7.70 1.04
CA LEU A 246 -19.46 -7.30 2.40
C LEU A 246 -20.79 -6.52 2.42
N PRO A 247 -21.64 -6.70 3.46
CA PRO A 247 -22.88 -5.94 3.59
C PRO A 247 -22.61 -4.43 3.74
N THR A 248 -23.19 -3.61 2.87
CA THR A 248 -22.97 -2.16 2.90
C THR A 248 -23.52 -1.54 4.20
N GLY A 249 -22.71 -0.71 4.86
CA GLY A 249 -23.09 0.06 6.04
C GLY A 249 -23.27 -0.74 7.32
N GLN A 250 -23.04 -2.05 7.29
CA GLN A 250 -22.95 -2.87 8.50
C GLN A 250 -21.55 -2.77 9.11
N ARG A 251 -21.44 -3.04 10.42
CA ARG A 251 -20.15 -3.06 11.08
C ARG A 251 -19.25 -4.10 10.39
N PHE A 252 -18.01 -3.71 10.10
CA PHE A 252 -16.99 -4.57 9.51
C PHE A 252 -16.84 -5.81 10.37
N ASP A 253 -17.06 -6.96 9.73
CA ASP A 253 -16.90 -8.27 10.33
C ASP A 253 -15.83 -9.03 9.54
N PRO A 254 -14.63 -9.23 10.10
CA PRO A 254 -13.56 -9.95 9.42
C PRO A 254 -13.93 -11.41 9.11
N ALA A 255 -14.93 -12.00 9.79
CA ALA A 255 -15.39 -13.35 9.50
C ALA A 255 -16.14 -13.46 8.15
N LEU A 256 -16.58 -12.34 7.58
CA LEU A 256 -17.22 -12.30 6.26
C LEU A 256 -16.20 -12.20 5.10
N MET A 257 -14.91 -12.08 5.41
CA MET A 257 -13.82 -12.05 4.43
C MET A 257 -13.41 -13.48 4.05
N THR A 258 -14.32 -14.20 3.40
CA THR A 258 -14.22 -15.63 3.10
C THR A 258 -13.60 -15.89 1.72
N TYR A 259 -12.37 -15.42 1.50
CA TYR A 259 -11.64 -15.69 0.26
C TYR A 259 -11.23 -17.17 0.17
N GLU A 260 -11.28 -17.74 -1.03
CA GLU A 260 -10.85 -19.11 -1.34
C GLU A 260 -9.39 -19.16 -1.83
N ARG A 261 -8.91 -18.08 -2.47
CA ARG A 261 -7.60 -17.99 -3.14
C ARG A 261 -6.68 -16.94 -2.52
N ILE A 262 -7.22 -16.01 -1.74
CA ILE A 262 -6.45 -15.04 -0.97
C ILE A 262 -6.32 -15.54 0.48
N ASP A 263 -5.10 -15.67 1.01
CA ASP A 263 -4.86 -15.88 2.44
C ASP A 263 -5.12 -14.57 3.18
N TYR A 264 -6.35 -14.44 3.65
CA TYR A 264 -6.79 -13.29 4.43
C TYR A 264 -6.71 -13.59 5.93
N ARG A 265 -6.16 -12.64 6.69
CA ARG A 265 -6.10 -12.72 8.15
C ARG A 265 -6.34 -11.39 8.81
N HIS A 266 -7.10 -11.41 9.90
CA HIS A 266 -7.34 -10.25 10.72
C HIS A 266 -6.66 -10.39 12.07
N ILE A 267 -5.78 -9.44 12.39
CA ILE A 267 -4.99 -9.41 13.61
C ILE A 267 -5.37 -8.14 14.37
N GLU A 268 -5.89 -8.30 15.59
CA GLU A 268 -6.12 -7.19 16.49
C GLU A 268 -4.89 -6.95 17.36
N MET A 269 -4.32 -5.75 17.27
CA MET A 269 -3.20 -5.31 18.10
C MET A 269 -3.69 -4.33 19.16
N TRP A 270 -3.34 -4.60 20.41
CA TRP A 270 -3.71 -3.76 21.56
C TRP A 270 -2.85 -2.48 21.65
N PRO A 271 -3.37 -1.39 22.23
CA PRO A 271 -2.68 -0.10 22.30
C PRO A 271 -1.55 -0.14 23.32
N SER A 272 -0.38 -0.58 22.90
CA SER A 272 0.86 -0.21 23.60
C SER A 272 2.01 -0.15 22.59
N GLY A 273 2.03 0.92 21.80
CA GLY A 273 3.18 1.27 20.96
C GLY A 273 3.70 0.17 20.03
N ALA A 274 2.86 -0.74 19.55
CA ALA A 274 3.35 -1.91 18.82
C ALA A 274 4.16 -1.53 17.55
N ASP A 275 5.38 -2.03 17.45
CA ASP A 275 6.26 -1.82 16.30
C ASP A 275 6.11 -3.03 15.35
N LEU A 276 5.27 -2.93 14.32
CA LEU A 276 4.96 -4.01 13.37
C LEU A 276 6.06 -4.19 12.31
N ARG A 277 6.59 -5.40 12.14
CA ARG A 277 7.47 -5.82 11.06
C ARG A 277 6.79 -6.87 10.22
N CYS A 278 7.12 -6.82 8.93
CA CYS A 278 6.77 -7.83 7.96
C CYS A 278 8.05 -8.21 7.23
N SER A 279 8.35 -9.50 7.09
CA SER A 279 9.56 -10.01 6.45
C SER A 279 9.25 -11.30 5.73
N ARG A 280 9.84 -11.52 4.55
CA ARG A 280 9.70 -12.79 3.85
C ARG A 280 10.80 -13.75 4.28
N LEU A 281 10.44 -14.97 4.67
CA LEU A 281 11.36 -16.04 5.04
C LEU A 281 11.92 -16.72 3.79
N GLU A 282 13.05 -17.40 3.93
CA GLU A 282 13.66 -18.20 2.84
C GLU A 282 12.75 -19.33 2.34
N THR A 283 11.81 -19.76 3.19
CA THR A 283 10.77 -20.74 2.87
C THR A 283 9.68 -20.20 1.95
N GLY A 284 9.60 -18.88 1.78
CA GLY A 284 8.54 -18.19 1.05
C GLY A 284 7.45 -17.61 1.97
N ASP A 285 7.36 -18.08 3.22
CA ASP A 285 6.40 -17.62 4.21
C ASP A 285 6.64 -16.15 4.61
N VAL A 286 5.59 -15.45 5.04
CA VAL A 286 5.74 -14.12 5.65
C VAL A 286 5.82 -14.26 7.18
N LEU A 287 6.80 -13.58 7.76
CA LEU A 287 6.98 -13.39 9.19
C LEU A 287 6.48 -12.00 9.57
N LEU A 288 5.44 -11.96 10.39
CA LEU A 288 5.02 -10.74 11.07
C LEU A 288 5.61 -10.74 12.48
N GLU A 289 6.47 -9.76 12.79
CA GLU A 289 6.96 -9.55 14.16
C GLU A 289 6.34 -8.28 14.70
N TRP A 290 6.04 -8.22 15.99
CA TRP A 290 5.68 -6.96 16.61
C TRP A 290 6.29 -6.82 17.99
N GLU A 291 6.63 -5.58 18.33
CA GLU A 291 7.31 -5.22 19.56
C GLU A 291 6.38 -4.30 20.38
N HIS A 292 5.90 -4.74 21.55
CA HIS A 292 4.99 -3.96 22.39
C HIS A 292 5.74 -3.07 23.39
N TYR A 293 5.52 -1.76 23.35
CA TYR A 293 6.10 -0.81 24.31
C TYR A 293 5.17 -0.62 25.52
N PHE A 294 5.37 -1.42 26.57
CA PHE A 294 4.86 -1.16 27.93
C PHE A 294 5.85 -0.28 28.72
N PRO A 295 5.43 0.39 29.81
CA PRO A 295 6.39 0.91 30.80
C PRO A 295 7.16 -0.26 31.43
N GLY A 296 8.36 -0.54 30.92
CA GLY A 296 9.19 -1.67 31.34
C GLY A 296 10.08 -2.22 30.21
N ASN A 297 10.55 -3.46 30.38
CA ASN A 297 11.21 -4.20 29.31
C ASN A 297 10.19 -4.51 28.20
N CYS A 298 10.59 -4.31 26.96
CA CYS A 298 9.74 -4.42 25.78
C CYS A 298 9.70 -5.87 25.27
N GLU A 299 8.53 -6.53 25.23
CA GLU A 299 8.38 -7.91 24.76
C GLU A 299 8.37 -7.97 23.22
N ILE A 300 9.21 -8.84 22.64
CA ILE A 300 9.27 -9.09 21.20
C ILE A 300 8.53 -10.39 20.93
N HIS A 301 7.48 -10.31 20.12
CA HIS A 301 6.72 -11.49 19.68
C HIS A 301 7.12 -11.86 18.26
N ARG A 302 7.35 -13.16 18.04
CA ARG A 302 7.59 -13.75 16.74
C ARG A 302 6.47 -14.74 16.46
N ALA A 303 5.87 -14.66 15.28
CA ALA A 303 4.90 -15.65 14.84
C ALA A 303 5.07 -15.94 13.35
N THR A 304 5.11 -17.21 13.00
CA THR A 304 5.22 -17.65 11.61
C THR A 304 3.81 -17.89 11.08
N LEU A 305 3.50 -17.37 9.89
CA LEU A 305 2.30 -17.82 9.18
C LEU A 305 2.45 -19.34 8.91
N PRO A 306 1.39 -20.17 8.98
CA PRO A 306 0.02 -19.82 8.69
C PRO A 306 -1.00 -19.88 9.84
N ASP A 307 -0.68 -19.89 11.12
CA ASP A 307 -1.74 -19.89 12.15
C ASP A 307 -1.48 -19.10 13.43
N PHE A 308 -0.31 -18.45 13.56
CA PHE A 308 0.11 -17.74 14.78
C PHE A 308 0.05 -18.61 16.04
N SER A 309 -0.12 -19.93 15.93
CA SER A 309 -0.13 -20.84 17.08
C SER A 309 1.26 -20.93 17.73
N ASP A 310 2.29 -20.52 16.98
CA ASP A 310 3.69 -20.46 17.37
C ASP A 310 4.11 -19.10 17.94
N ALA A 311 3.17 -18.17 18.17
CA ALA A 311 3.49 -16.84 18.69
C ALA A 311 4.23 -16.93 20.04
N GLU A 312 5.54 -16.72 20.02
CA GLU A 312 6.41 -16.83 21.19
C GLU A 312 7.13 -15.52 21.51
N VAL A 313 7.38 -15.30 22.80
CA VAL A 313 8.20 -14.17 23.26
C VAL A 313 9.66 -14.53 23.05
N VAL A 314 10.29 -13.89 22.06
CA VAL A 314 11.68 -14.20 21.66
C VAL A 314 12.72 -13.30 22.32
N GLY A 315 12.29 -12.27 23.05
CA GLY A 315 13.24 -11.40 23.76
C GLY A 315 12.61 -10.20 24.44
N ALA A 316 13.47 -9.48 25.16
CA ALA A 316 13.12 -8.27 25.88
C ALA A 316 14.12 -7.13 25.56
N SER A 317 13.64 -5.97 25.09
CA SER A 317 14.47 -4.80 24.74
C SER A 317 14.39 -3.68 25.79
N PRO A 318 15.48 -2.99 26.18
CA PRO A 318 15.41 -1.89 27.14
C PRO A 318 14.96 -0.56 26.48
N THR A 319 13.82 -0.04 26.97
CA THR A 319 13.30 1.34 26.96
C THR A 319 12.49 1.91 25.77
N GLY A 320 11.40 2.60 26.16
CA GLY A 320 10.66 3.66 25.44
C GLY A 320 9.41 4.09 26.24
N GLN A 321 9.41 5.26 26.90
CA GLN A 321 8.26 5.71 27.71
C GLN A 321 7.05 6.06 26.84
N TYR A 322 5.89 5.47 27.14
CA TYR A 322 4.57 5.88 26.65
C TYR A 322 3.61 6.14 27.82
N ILE A 323 2.67 7.06 27.61
CA ILE A 323 1.68 7.52 28.59
C ILE A 323 0.62 6.43 28.81
N ASP A 324 0.29 6.16 30.06
CA ASP A 324 -0.75 5.18 30.43
C ASP A 324 -2.09 5.51 29.75
N ALA A 325 -2.62 4.54 29.02
CA ALA A 325 -4.01 4.55 28.59
C ALA A 325 -4.92 4.50 29.83
N LYS A 326 -5.86 5.43 29.94
CA LYS A 326 -6.83 5.49 31.03
C LYS A 326 -7.94 4.45 30.81
N PRO A 327 -8.63 4.00 31.88
CA PRO A 327 -9.85 3.22 31.74
C PRO A 327 -10.86 3.98 30.86
N GLY A 328 -11.14 3.45 29.66
CA GLY A 328 -11.99 4.08 28.64
C GLY A 328 -11.28 4.49 27.35
N ASP A 329 -9.94 4.42 27.29
CA ASP A 329 -9.21 4.71 26.05
C ASP A 329 -9.42 3.59 25.02
N GLN A 330 -9.88 3.96 23.82
CA GLN A 330 -9.98 3.08 22.67
C GLN A 330 -8.97 3.51 21.61
N ALA A 331 -7.89 2.76 21.47
CA ALA A 331 -7.07 2.78 20.28
C ALA A 331 -6.72 1.32 19.95
N PHE A 332 -7.23 0.81 18.84
CA PHE A 332 -6.91 -0.52 18.35
C PHE A 332 -6.16 -0.32 17.05
N TYR A 333 -4.97 -0.90 16.91
CA TYR A 333 -4.40 -1.06 15.58
C TYR A 333 -4.88 -2.41 15.05
N ARG A 334 -5.46 -2.44 13.86
CA ARG A 334 -5.82 -3.68 13.18
C ARG A 334 -4.83 -3.90 12.05
N VAL A 335 -4.23 -5.08 12.02
CA VAL A 335 -3.40 -5.48 10.88
C VAL A 335 -4.17 -6.55 10.13
N ILE A 336 -4.44 -6.27 8.87
CA ILE A 336 -5.06 -7.21 7.95
C ILE A 336 -3.95 -7.71 7.04
N TYR A 337 -3.70 -9.02 7.05
CA TYR A 337 -2.81 -9.65 6.08
C TYR A 337 -3.62 -10.14 4.89
N ALA A 338 -3.12 -9.91 3.67
CA ALA A 338 -3.74 -10.32 2.42
C ALA A 338 -2.66 -10.72 1.41
N ASP A 339 -2.59 -12.01 1.07
CA ASP A 339 -1.64 -12.55 0.11
C ASP A 339 -2.29 -13.65 -0.73
N THR A 340 -1.62 -14.12 -1.76
CA THR A 340 -1.93 -15.40 -2.41
C THR A 340 -1.97 -16.54 -1.40
N GLY A 341 -2.98 -17.40 -1.52
CA GLY A 341 -3.06 -18.64 -0.74
C GLY A 341 -1.88 -19.59 -1.04
N PRO A 342 -1.66 -20.59 -0.16
CA PRO A 342 -0.59 -21.58 -0.30
C PRO A 342 -0.64 -22.43 -1.58
#